data_AF-A0A358EG48-F1
#
_entry.id   AF-A0A358EG48-F1
#
_cell.length_a   1.000
_cell.length_b   1.000
_cell.length_c   1.000
_cell.angle_alpha   90.00
_cell.angle_beta   90.00
_cell.angle_gamma   90.00
#
_symmetry.space_group_name_H-M   'P 1'
#
loop_
_entity.id
_entity.type
_entity.pdbx_description
1 polymer ?
#
loop_
_entity_poly.entity_id
_entity_poly.type
_entity_poly.pdbx_seq_one_letter_code
_entity_poly.pdbx_strand_id
1 'polypeptide(L)'
;MSSSNVTRESDSEPPYIVALIAGLAVFVLYATTLAPTTAFWDTSEYIATGEIMGIPHPPGNPLFVVLARAWSILLSPLGLAAAVKINLFSSFMSAAAHAFWFLVVHHILRHFSEKRSVRLVGATAAVLVSATAFTVWNQSNVNEKVYTVSLLTIALLSWLIVRWQEHLGQGKEDDNLLILMVFVLALSVGNHLMAFLAAPAIILFVLWVHPRTLVNWRLYVGGLAAAILGLSIHLFLPIRAGLSPVINEAAPTCPDIASAITAVV
;
A
#
# COMPACT_ATOMS: atom_id res chain seq x y z
N MET A 1 -22.76 -13.44 -39.50
CA MET A 1 -21.49 -12.92 -38.95
C MET A 1 -21.77 -11.63 -38.20
N SER A 2 -22.20 -11.68 -36.92
CA SER A 2 -22.33 -10.47 -36.07
C SER A 2 -22.66 -10.81 -34.59
N SER A 3 -22.05 -11.85 -34.01
CA SER A 3 -22.24 -12.17 -32.57
C SER A 3 -20.95 -12.48 -31.82
N SER A 4 -19.82 -12.59 -32.52
CA SER A 4 -18.51 -12.91 -31.93
C SER A 4 -17.70 -11.68 -31.46
N ASN A 5 -18.11 -10.46 -31.83
CA ASN A 5 -17.40 -9.24 -31.42
C ASN A 5 -17.91 -8.67 -30.09
N VAL A 6 -19.20 -8.83 -29.77
CA VAL A 6 -19.80 -8.30 -28.54
C VAL A 6 -19.29 -9.01 -27.28
N THR A 7 -18.89 -10.29 -27.39
CA THR A 7 -18.33 -11.06 -26.27
C THR A 7 -16.85 -10.82 -26.02
N ARG A 8 -16.10 -10.26 -26.99
CA ARG A 8 -14.68 -9.91 -26.81
C ARG A 8 -14.49 -8.57 -26.09
N GLU A 9 -15.40 -7.61 -26.27
CA GLU A 9 -15.28 -6.29 -25.65
C GLU A 9 -15.55 -6.30 -24.14
N SER A 10 -16.52 -7.09 -23.67
CA SER A 10 -16.91 -7.11 -22.24
C SER A 10 -15.90 -7.78 -21.30
N ASP A 11 -14.88 -8.46 -21.86
CA ASP A 11 -13.83 -9.17 -21.09
C ASP A 11 -12.49 -8.41 -21.00
N SER A 12 -12.42 -7.23 -21.63
CA SER A 12 -11.23 -6.38 -21.64
C SER A 12 -11.02 -5.66 -20.30
N GLU A 13 -12.10 -5.17 -19.68
CA GLU A 13 -12.01 -4.37 -18.46
C GLU A 13 -11.72 -5.21 -17.21
N PRO A 14 -10.81 -4.74 -16.33
CA PRO A 14 -10.59 -5.37 -15.05
C PRO A 14 -11.88 -5.39 -14.20
N PRO A 15 -12.14 -6.48 -13.44
CA PRO A 15 -13.36 -6.66 -12.67
C PRO A 15 -13.36 -5.85 -11.36
N TYR A 16 -13.26 -4.52 -11.44
CA TYR A 16 -13.12 -3.62 -10.29
C TYR A 16 -14.22 -3.77 -9.25
N ILE A 17 -15.48 -3.94 -9.68
CA ILE A 17 -16.61 -4.12 -8.76
C ILE A 17 -16.48 -5.43 -7.96
N VAL A 18 -16.04 -6.52 -8.59
CA VAL A 18 -15.86 -7.80 -7.90
C VAL A 18 -14.67 -7.73 -6.95
N ALA A 19 -13.59 -7.06 -7.36
CA ALA A 19 -12.43 -6.80 -6.51
C ALA A 19 -12.81 -5.97 -5.27
N LEU A 20 -13.63 -4.94 -5.44
CA LEU A 20 -14.16 -4.13 -4.35
C LEU A 20 -15.03 -4.96 -3.40
N ILE A 21 -15.93 -5.79 -3.93
CA ILE A 21 -16.75 -6.70 -3.12
C ILE A 21 -15.87 -7.68 -2.33
N ALA A 22 -14.84 -8.25 -2.97
CA ALA A 22 -13.90 -9.15 -2.30
C ALA A 22 -13.14 -8.43 -1.16
N GLY A 23 -12.64 -7.22 -1.40
CA GLY A 23 -12.01 -6.39 -0.38
C GLY A 23 -12.96 -6.05 0.77
N LEU A 24 -14.20 -5.66 0.47
CA LEU A 24 -15.22 -5.37 1.49
C LEU A 24 -15.56 -6.62 2.32
N ALA A 25 -15.66 -7.80 1.70
CA ALA A 25 -15.88 -9.05 2.44
C ALA A 25 -14.72 -9.36 3.39
N VAL A 26 -13.47 -9.16 2.95
CA VAL A 26 -12.27 -9.28 3.80
C VAL A 26 -12.30 -8.24 4.93
N PHE A 27 -12.67 -6.99 4.65
CA PHE A 27 -12.79 -5.95 5.67
C PHE A 27 -13.84 -6.31 6.73
N VAL A 28 -15.01 -6.82 6.32
CA VAL A 28 -16.05 -7.29 7.26
C VAL A 28 -15.54 -8.45 8.11
N LEU A 29 -14.83 -9.40 7.52
CA LEU A 29 -14.21 -10.50 8.25
C LEU A 29 -13.22 -9.99 9.31
N TYR A 30 -12.33 -9.06 8.96
CA TYR A 30 -11.38 -8.50 9.92
C TYR A 30 -12.07 -7.62 10.97
N ALA A 31 -13.02 -6.77 10.58
CA ALA A 31 -13.78 -5.94 11.51
C ALA A 31 -14.60 -6.77 12.53
N THR A 32 -15.11 -7.93 12.13
CA THR A 32 -15.84 -8.85 13.03
C THR A 32 -14.93 -9.69 13.91
N THR A 33 -13.66 -9.87 13.52
CA THR A 33 -12.65 -10.62 14.29
C THR A 33 -11.58 -9.72 14.92
N LEU A 34 -11.85 -8.41 14.95
CA LEU A 34 -10.91 -7.39 15.37
C LEU A 34 -10.55 -7.53 16.86
N ALA A 35 -9.27 -7.30 17.21
CA ALA A 35 -8.91 -7.14 18.61
C ALA A 35 -9.53 -5.84 19.16
N PRO A 36 -10.29 -5.90 20.27
CA PRO A 36 -10.96 -4.72 20.83
C PRO A 36 -10.00 -3.83 21.64
N THR A 37 -8.78 -4.29 21.90
CA THR A 37 -7.76 -3.63 22.73
C THR A 37 -6.38 -3.84 22.11
N THR A 38 -5.35 -3.36 22.79
CA THR A 38 -3.95 -3.61 22.42
C THR A 38 -3.57 -5.10 22.60
N ALA A 39 -2.41 -5.48 22.06
CA ALA A 39 -1.85 -6.81 22.22
C ALA A 39 -0.32 -6.77 22.43
N PHE A 40 0.31 -7.94 22.29
CA PHE A 40 1.75 -8.11 22.46
C PHE A 40 2.57 -7.32 21.42
N TRP A 41 3.87 -7.20 21.70
CA TRP A 41 4.85 -6.54 20.85
C TRP A 41 4.62 -5.03 20.70
N ASP A 42 4.81 -4.49 19.49
CA ASP A 42 4.79 -3.05 19.21
C ASP A 42 3.36 -2.47 19.15
N THR A 43 2.32 -3.30 19.30
CA THR A 43 0.90 -2.91 19.15
C THR A 43 0.53 -1.66 19.96
N SER A 44 0.86 -1.66 21.26
CA SER A 44 0.50 -0.56 22.17
C SER A 44 1.19 0.74 21.78
N GLU A 45 2.45 0.65 21.36
CA GLU A 45 3.24 1.81 20.98
C GLU A 45 2.73 2.42 19.67
N TYR A 46 2.44 1.60 18.65
CA TYR A 46 1.88 2.11 17.38
C TYR A 46 0.46 2.67 17.53
N ILE A 47 -0.37 2.08 18.41
CA ILE A 47 -1.68 2.66 18.76
C ILE A 47 -1.48 4.02 19.42
N ALA A 48 -0.61 4.11 20.42
CA ALA A 48 -0.39 5.36 21.16
C ALA A 48 0.22 6.44 20.27
N THR A 49 1.27 6.12 19.52
CA THR A 49 1.95 7.07 18.62
C THR A 49 1.07 7.47 17.44
N GLY A 50 0.28 6.56 16.86
CA GLY A 50 -0.73 6.90 15.86
C GLY A 50 -1.84 7.83 16.41
N GLU A 51 -2.26 7.62 17.66
CA GLU A 51 -3.28 8.47 18.30
C GLU A 51 -2.71 9.87 18.61
N ILE A 52 -1.50 9.98 19.16
CA ILE A 52 -0.96 11.26 19.65
C ILE A 52 0.05 11.94 18.71
N MET A 53 0.27 11.36 17.51
CA MET A 53 1.36 11.72 16.61
C MET A 53 2.73 11.61 17.29
N GLY A 54 3.01 10.53 18.00
CA GLY A 54 4.33 10.27 18.61
C GLY A 54 5.37 9.75 17.60
N ILE A 55 6.61 9.60 18.04
CA ILE A 55 7.67 8.92 17.28
C ILE A 55 7.92 7.56 17.96
N PRO A 56 7.51 6.43 17.35
CA PRO A 56 7.79 5.08 17.87
C PRO A 56 9.26 4.72 17.69
N HIS A 57 9.66 3.56 18.21
CA HIS A 57 11.01 3.03 18.07
C HIS A 57 11.53 3.11 16.61
N PRO A 58 12.86 3.23 16.40
CA PRO A 58 13.44 3.32 15.08
C PRO A 58 12.95 2.22 14.12
N PRO A 59 12.57 2.57 12.87
CA PRO A 59 12.87 3.83 12.18
C PRO A 59 11.84 4.96 12.37
N GLY A 60 10.87 4.82 13.29
CA GLY A 60 9.88 5.86 13.58
C GLY A 60 8.66 5.89 12.63
N ASN A 61 8.77 5.28 11.44
CA ASN A 61 7.66 4.97 10.54
C ASN A 61 6.68 6.15 10.29
N PRO A 62 7.19 7.32 9.85
CA PRO A 62 6.40 8.56 9.75
C PRO A 62 5.14 8.43 8.89
N LEU A 63 5.17 7.68 7.79
CA LEU A 63 4.00 7.48 6.94
C LEU A 63 2.87 6.76 7.69
N PHE A 64 3.22 5.72 8.46
CA PHE A 64 2.24 4.99 9.25
C PHE A 64 1.57 5.93 10.27
N VAL A 65 2.37 6.68 11.04
CA VAL A 65 1.87 7.56 12.09
C VAL A 65 0.91 8.61 11.53
N VAL A 66 1.27 9.24 10.41
CA VAL A 66 0.43 10.25 9.75
C VAL A 66 -0.90 9.66 9.26
N LEU A 67 -0.86 8.49 8.60
CA LEU A 67 -2.07 7.82 8.11
C LEU A 67 -2.96 7.33 9.26
N ALA A 68 -2.36 6.73 10.29
CA ALA A 68 -3.05 6.26 11.49
C ALA A 68 -3.75 7.41 12.22
N ARG A 69 -3.08 8.57 12.35
CA ARG A 69 -3.68 9.77 12.95
C ARG A 69 -4.85 10.29 12.11
N ALA A 70 -4.68 10.40 10.79
CA ALA A 70 -5.74 10.86 9.90
C ALA A 70 -6.98 9.95 10.00
N TRP A 71 -6.77 8.64 10.01
CA TRP A 71 -7.82 7.65 10.22
C TRP A 71 -8.50 7.78 11.59
N SER A 72 -7.71 7.96 12.65
CA SER A 72 -8.23 8.13 14.00
C SER A 72 -9.12 9.38 14.14
N ILE A 73 -8.75 10.49 13.49
CA ILE A 73 -9.56 11.71 13.43
C ILE A 73 -10.86 11.45 12.65
N LEU A 74 -10.78 10.75 11.51
CA LEU A 74 -11.98 10.42 10.72
C LEU A 74 -13.00 9.60 11.52
N LEU A 75 -12.54 8.68 12.36
CA LEU A 75 -13.40 7.84 13.20
C LEU A 75 -13.75 8.47 14.56
N SER A 76 -13.24 9.65 14.89
CA SER A 76 -13.49 10.28 16.19
C SER A 76 -14.98 10.50 16.51
N PRO A 77 -15.87 10.84 15.54
CA PRO A 77 -17.30 11.02 15.82
C PRO A 77 -18.00 9.73 16.28
N LEU A 78 -17.40 8.56 16.06
CA LEU A 78 -17.97 7.27 16.45
C LEU A 78 -17.72 6.92 17.93
N GLY A 79 -16.91 7.70 18.65
CA GLY A 79 -16.62 7.45 20.07
C GLY A 79 -15.86 6.14 20.35
N LEU A 80 -15.22 5.57 19.33
CA LEU A 80 -14.46 4.32 19.46
C LEU A 80 -13.16 4.53 20.22
N ALA A 81 -12.76 3.53 21.00
CA ALA A 81 -11.46 3.51 21.67
C ALA A 81 -10.30 3.61 20.65
N ALA A 82 -9.19 4.24 21.05
CA ALA A 82 -8.02 4.42 20.18
C ALA A 82 -7.53 3.09 19.58
N ALA A 83 -7.46 2.03 20.38
CA ALA A 83 -7.09 0.69 19.91
C ALA A 83 -8.00 0.19 18.79
N VAL A 84 -9.32 0.32 18.94
CA VAL A 84 -10.29 -0.09 17.91
C VAL A 84 -10.11 0.73 16.63
N LYS A 85 -9.93 2.05 16.73
CA LYS A 85 -9.70 2.92 15.57
C LYS A 85 -8.46 2.49 14.78
N ILE A 86 -7.34 2.26 15.46
CA ILE A 86 -6.07 1.90 14.82
C ILE A 86 -6.06 0.43 14.34
N ASN A 87 -6.70 -0.50 15.04
CA ASN A 87 -6.86 -1.86 14.53
C ASN A 87 -7.74 -1.88 13.27
N LEU A 88 -8.82 -1.08 13.24
CA LEU A 88 -9.64 -0.91 12.03
C LEU A 88 -8.86 -0.31 10.86
N PHE A 89 -7.90 0.59 11.13
CA PHE A 89 -7.00 1.11 10.11
C PHE A 89 -6.18 -0.02 9.46
N SER A 90 -5.57 -0.89 10.28
CA SER A 90 -4.80 -2.04 9.79
C SER A 90 -5.67 -3.00 8.96
N SER A 91 -6.87 -3.31 9.47
CA SER A 91 -7.88 -4.12 8.76
C SER A 91 -8.26 -3.51 7.42
N PHE A 92 -8.46 -2.19 7.35
CA PHE A 92 -8.79 -1.48 6.11
C PHE A 92 -7.65 -1.53 5.10
N MET A 93 -6.41 -1.23 5.52
CA MET A 93 -5.23 -1.27 4.64
C MET A 93 -5.02 -2.67 4.07
N SER A 94 -5.14 -3.70 4.90
CA SER A 94 -5.05 -5.10 4.48
C SER A 94 -6.19 -5.48 3.52
N ALA A 95 -7.44 -5.13 3.83
CA ALA A 95 -8.58 -5.42 2.95
C ALA A 95 -8.48 -4.73 1.58
N ALA A 96 -8.00 -3.48 1.55
CA ALA A 96 -7.71 -2.78 0.31
C ALA A 96 -6.60 -3.48 -0.49
N ALA A 97 -5.56 -4.00 0.17
CA ALA A 97 -4.52 -4.79 -0.49
C ALA A 97 -5.10 -6.04 -1.17
N HIS A 98 -6.03 -6.73 -0.51
CA HIS A 98 -6.70 -7.90 -1.07
C HIS A 98 -7.56 -7.57 -2.29
N ALA A 99 -8.16 -6.38 -2.36
CA ALA A 99 -8.84 -5.93 -3.58
C ALA A 99 -7.86 -5.76 -4.76
N PHE A 100 -6.66 -5.23 -4.53
CA PHE A 100 -5.63 -5.17 -5.58
C PHE A 100 -5.08 -6.55 -5.94
N TRP A 101 -4.85 -7.42 -4.96
CA TRP A 101 -4.44 -8.80 -5.22
C TRP A 101 -5.47 -9.56 -6.05
N PHE A 102 -6.76 -9.34 -5.82
CA PHE A 102 -7.82 -9.89 -6.67
C PHE A 102 -7.59 -9.52 -8.15
N LEU A 103 -7.32 -8.24 -8.42
CA LEU A 103 -7.12 -7.74 -9.78
C LEU A 103 -5.87 -8.35 -10.44
N VAL A 104 -4.76 -8.41 -9.68
CA VAL A 104 -3.51 -9.02 -10.13
C VAL A 104 -3.70 -10.51 -10.46
N VAL A 105 -4.30 -11.29 -9.54
CA VAL A 105 -4.54 -12.72 -9.75
C VAL A 105 -5.50 -12.94 -10.92
N HIS A 106 -6.59 -12.18 -11.00
CA HIS A 106 -7.52 -12.27 -12.12
C HIS A 106 -6.83 -12.00 -13.46
N HIS A 107 -5.92 -11.01 -13.52
CA HIS A 107 -5.12 -10.73 -14.71
C HIS A 107 -4.18 -11.90 -15.05
N ILE A 108 -3.43 -12.42 -14.08
CA ILE A 108 -2.53 -13.56 -14.29
C ILE A 108 -3.29 -14.77 -14.84
N LEU A 109 -4.46 -15.08 -14.29
CA LEU A 109 -5.29 -16.22 -14.70
C LEU A 109 -5.80 -16.13 -16.15
N ARG A 110 -5.72 -14.96 -16.81
CA ARG A 110 -5.99 -14.83 -18.26
C ARG A 110 -5.04 -15.68 -19.11
N HIS A 111 -3.83 -15.95 -18.62
CA HIS A 111 -2.85 -16.80 -19.32
C HIS A 111 -3.14 -18.30 -19.20
N PHE A 112 -4.04 -18.70 -18.29
CA PHE A 112 -4.36 -20.10 -18.01
C PHE A 112 -5.79 -20.47 -18.42
N SER A 113 -6.71 -19.50 -18.46
CA SER A 113 -8.09 -19.75 -18.88
C SER A 113 -8.74 -18.53 -19.52
N GLU A 114 -9.33 -18.75 -20.69
CA GLU A 114 -10.19 -17.77 -21.37
C GLU A 114 -11.55 -17.60 -20.66
N LYS A 115 -11.96 -18.56 -19.82
CA LYS A 115 -13.25 -18.50 -19.11
C LYS A 115 -13.18 -17.51 -17.95
N ARG A 116 -13.87 -16.37 -18.07
CA ARG A 116 -13.98 -15.35 -17.01
C ARG A 116 -14.42 -15.92 -15.66
N SER A 117 -15.36 -16.85 -15.64
CA SER A 117 -15.83 -17.50 -14.41
C SER A 117 -14.71 -18.20 -13.65
N VAL A 118 -13.82 -18.91 -14.36
CA VAL A 118 -12.67 -19.60 -13.75
C VAL A 118 -11.71 -18.58 -13.13
N ARG A 119 -11.45 -17.46 -13.82
CA ARG A 119 -10.58 -16.39 -13.31
C ARG A 119 -11.17 -15.70 -12.08
N LEU A 120 -12.47 -15.42 -12.09
CA LEU A 120 -13.18 -14.83 -10.95
C LEU A 120 -13.15 -15.76 -9.74
N VAL A 121 -13.48 -17.04 -9.91
CA VAL A 121 -13.45 -18.04 -8.84
C VAL A 121 -12.03 -18.21 -8.30
N GLY A 122 -11.03 -18.30 -9.19
CA GLY A 122 -9.63 -18.44 -8.80
C GLY A 122 -9.10 -17.23 -8.02
N ALA A 123 -9.43 -16.01 -8.46
CA ALA A 123 -9.05 -14.78 -7.75
C ALA A 123 -9.75 -14.66 -6.38
N THR A 124 -11.04 -14.99 -6.30
CA THR A 124 -11.78 -15.05 -5.02
C THR A 124 -11.15 -16.06 -4.07
N ALA A 125 -10.83 -17.27 -4.55
CA ALA A 125 -10.20 -18.31 -3.74
C ALA A 125 -8.81 -17.88 -3.24
N ALA A 126 -8.00 -17.25 -4.10
CA ALA A 126 -6.69 -16.73 -3.73
C ALA A 126 -6.78 -15.66 -2.63
N VAL A 127 -7.72 -14.71 -2.77
CA VAL A 127 -7.97 -13.68 -1.74
C VAL A 127 -8.47 -14.29 -0.44
N LEU A 128 -9.40 -15.25 -0.49
CA LEU A 128 -9.93 -15.89 0.71
C LEU A 128 -8.83 -16.62 1.49
N VAL A 129 -8.01 -17.42 0.80
CA VAL A 129 -6.91 -18.19 1.41
C VAL A 129 -5.84 -17.25 1.96
N SER A 130 -5.43 -16.24 1.20
CA SER A 130 -4.40 -15.30 1.66
C SER A 130 -4.87 -14.43 2.83
N ALA A 131 -6.12 -13.94 2.80
CA ALA A 131 -6.68 -13.11 3.87
C ALA A 131 -6.84 -13.87 5.20
N THR A 132 -7.03 -15.19 5.14
CA THR A 132 -7.22 -16.05 6.32
C THR A 132 -5.94 -16.77 6.75
N ALA A 133 -4.83 -16.58 6.04
CA ALA A 133 -3.53 -17.08 6.47
C ALA A 133 -3.15 -16.42 7.82
N PHE A 134 -2.71 -17.24 8.79
CA PHE A 134 -2.52 -16.82 10.18
C PHE A 134 -1.76 -15.49 10.33
N THR A 135 -0.62 -15.35 9.67
CA THR A 135 0.21 -14.13 9.76
C THR A 135 -0.52 -12.90 9.22
N VAL A 136 -1.22 -13.01 8.08
CA VAL A 136 -1.94 -11.90 7.45
C VAL A 136 -3.13 -11.51 8.30
N TRP A 137 -3.93 -12.50 8.74
CA TRP A 137 -5.10 -12.28 9.58
C TRP A 137 -4.73 -11.63 10.91
N ASN A 138 -3.71 -12.14 11.60
CA ASN A 138 -3.27 -11.62 12.89
C ASN A 138 -2.76 -10.16 12.79
N GLN A 139 -1.93 -9.86 11.79
CA GLN A 139 -1.42 -8.50 11.54
C GLN A 139 -2.53 -7.52 11.15
N SER A 140 -3.58 -8.00 10.47
CA SER A 140 -4.73 -7.20 10.08
C SER A 140 -5.61 -6.85 11.28
N ASN A 141 -5.82 -7.79 12.21
CA ASN A 141 -6.75 -7.61 13.33
C ASN A 141 -6.16 -6.90 14.56
N VAL A 142 -4.85 -6.94 14.73
CA VAL A 142 -4.18 -6.53 15.98
C VAL A 142 -3.24 -5.34 15.78
N ASN A 143 -2.96 -4.90 14.55
CA ASN A 143 -1.96 -3.88 14.23
C ASN A 143 -0.66 -4.05 15.06
N GLU A 144 -0.04 -5.22 14.94
CA GLU A 144 1.21 -5.49 15.66
C GLU A 144 2.35 -4.61 15.18
N LYS A 145 2.30 -4.22 13.89
CA LYS A 145 3.27 -3.32 13.25
C LYS A 145 2.70 -2.73 11.95
N VAL A 146 3.49 -1.92 11.26
CA VAL A 146 3.17 -1.18 10.03
C VAL A 146 3.03 -2.04 8.75
N TYR A 147 2.91 -3.35 8.86
CA TYR A 147 3.01 -4.28 7.72
C TYR A 147 1.81 -4.23 6.78
N THR A 148 0.60 -3.92 7.26
CA THR A 148 -0.60 -3.85 6.41
C THR A 148 -0.56 -2.70 5.41
N VAL A 149 0.08 -1.58 5.77
CA VAL A 149 0.39 -0.48 4.83
C VAL A 149 1.41 -0.94 3.77
N SER A 150 2.41 -1.74 4.16
CA SER A 150 3.37 -2.32 3.20
C SER A 150 2.70 -3.32 2.26
N LEU A 151 1.79 -4.14 2.78
CA LEU A 151 1.02 -5.10 1.99
C LEU A 151 0.16 -4.39 0.93
N LEU A 152 -0.54 -3.32 1.32
CA LEU A 152 -1.28 -2.47 0.38
C LEU A 152 -0.37 -1.87 -0.67
N THR A 153 0.78 -1.35 -0.25
CA THR A 153 1.75 -0.73 -1.16
C THR A 153 2.22 -1.73 -2.22
N ILE A 154 2.62 -2.94 -1.83
CA ILE A 154 3.08 -3.98 -2.76
C ILE A 154 1.95 -4.41 -3.71
N ALA A 155 0.73 -4.58 -3.19
CA ALA A 155 -0.42 -4.99 -4.01
C ALA A 155 -0.79 -3.90 -5.04
N LEU A 156 -0.79 -2.63 -4.61
CA LEU A 156 -1.02 -1.47 -5.48
C LEU A 156 0.06 -1.39 -6.57
N LEU A 157 1.34 -1.44 -6.20
CA LEU A 157 2.44 -1.39 -7.17
C LEU A 157 2.37 -2.54 -8.17
N SER A 158 2.03 -3.75 -7.70
CA SER A 158 1.81 -4.93 -8.53
C SER A 158 0.65 -4.75 -9.51
N TRP A 159 -0.42 -4.07 -9.10
CA TRP A 159 -1.52 -3.73 -10.00
C TRP A 159 -1.15 -2.61 -10.99
N LEU A 160 -0.43 -1.57 -10.53
CA LEU A 160 0.00 -0.46 -11.38
C LEU A 160 0.93 -0.92 -12.51
N ILE A 161 1.86 -1.85 -12.26
CA ILE A 161 2.75 -2.36 -13.30
C ILE A 161 2.00 -3.19 -14.35
N VAL A 162 0.99 -3.95 -13.94
CA VAL A 162 0.07 -4.65 -14.87
C VAL A 162 -0.68 -3.64 -15.73
N ARG A 163 -1.19 -2.55 -15.13
CA ARG A 163 -1.88 -1.48 -15.86
C ARG A 163 -0.97 -0.76 -16.85
N TRP A 164 0.28 -0.50 -16.47
CA TRP A 164 1.29 0.06 -17.36
C TRP A 164 1.53 -0.83 -18.59
N GLN A 165 1.67 -2.15 -18.40
CA GLN A 165 1.78 -3.10 -19.52
C GLN A 165 0.54 -3.07 -20.43
N GLU A 166 -0.66 -3.07 -19.85
CA GLU A 166 -1.90 -3.04 -20.63
C GLU A 166 -2.03 -1.76 -21.47
N HIS A 167 -1.53 -0.62 -20.98
CA HIS A 167 -1.50 0.64 -21.74
C HIS A 167 -0.54 0.60 -22.93
N LEU A 168 0.63 0.00 -22.77
CA LEU A 168 1.56 -0.21 -23.89
C LEU A 168 0.90 -1.01 -25.01
N GLY A 169 0.11 -2.03 -24.68
CA GLY A 169 -0.65 -2.83 -25.64
C GLY A 169 -1.73 -2.05 -26.40
N GLN A 170 -2.10 -0.86 -25.93
CA GLN A 170 -3.07 0.04 -26.56
C GLN A 170 -2.41 1.18 -27.35
N GLY A 171 -1.08 1.13 -27.53
CA GLY A 171 -0.32 2.20 -28.18
C GLY A 171 -0.22 3.47 -27.33
N LYS A 172 -0.47 3.38 -26.01
CA LYS A 172 -0.29 4.47 -25.06
C LYS A 172 1.02 4.25 -24.30
N GLU A 173 1.98 5.14 -24.49
CA GLU A 173 3.13 5.24 -23.60
C GLU A 173 2.71 6.06 -22.37
N ASP A 174 2.37 5.39 -21.26
CA ASP A 174 1.98 6.04 -20.00
C ASP A 174 3.05 5.88 -18.92
N ASP A 175 4.19 6.52 -19.15
CA ASP A 175 5.31 6.54 -18.20
C ASP A 175 4.95 7.24 -16.88
N ASN A 176 3.82 7.94 -16.79
CA ASN A 176 3.35 8.53 -15.56
C ASN A 176 3.04 7.49 -14.49
N LEU A 177 2.63 6.27 -14.88
CA LEU A 177 2.43 5.16 -13.94
C LEU A 177 3.76 4.72 -13.31
N LEU A 178 4.86 4.74 -14.07
CA LEU A 178 6.20 4.46 -13.53
C LEU A 178 6.65 5.56 -12.57
N ILE A 179 6.39 6.82 -12.90
CA ILE A 179 6.68 7.96 -11.99
C ILE A 179 5.85 7.83 -10.70
N LEU A 180 4.56 7.48 -10.81
CA LEU A 180 3.70 7.22 -9.65
C LEU A 180 4.23 6.06 -8.80
N MET A 181 4.68 4.97 -9.43
CA MET A 181 5.29 3.85 -8.71
C MET A 181 6.57 4.27 -7.96
N VAL A 182 7.42 5.13 -8.56
CA VAL A 182 8.59 5.70 -7.89
C VAL A 182 8.18 6.55 -6.69
N PHE A 183 7.17 7.41 -6.83
CA PHE A 183 6.62 8.19 -5.71
C PHE A 183 6.13 7.28 -4.57
N VAL A 184 5.32 6.26 -4.90
CA VAL A 184 4.77 5.32 -3.91
C VAL A 184 5.87 4.52 -3.23
N LEU A 185 6.89 4.06 -3.97
CA LEU A 185 8.06 3.40 -3.39
C LEU A 185 8.81 4.33 -2.45
N ALA A 186 9.16 5.55 -2.86
CA ALA A 186 9.85 6.51 -2.02
C ALA A 186 9.07 6.86 -0.75
N LEU A 187 7.76 7.09 -0.87
CA LEU A 187 6.87 7.33 0.26
C LEU A 187 6.87 6.13 1.23
N SER A 188 6.90 4.90 0.70
CA SER A 188 6.87 3.67 1.49
C SER A 188 8.12 3.44 2.35
N VAL A 189 9.27 4.10 2.06
CA VAL A 189 10.43 4.13 2.96
C VAL A 189 10.01 4.65 4.33
N GLY A 190 9.15 5.67 4.36
CA GLY A 190 8.59 6.24 5.58
C GLY A 190 7.62 5.30 6.31
N ASN A 191 7.26 4.15 5.73
CA ASN A 191 6.50 3.10 6.40
C ASN A 191 7.38 1.92 6.78
N HIS A 192 7.94 1.20 5.82
CA HIS A 192 8.83 0.06 6.06
C HIS A 192 9.54 -0.30 4.76
N LEU A 193 10.81 -0.70 4.84
CA LEU A 193 11.58 -1.19 3.69
C LEU A 193 11.03 -2.48 3.06
N MET A 194 10.00 -3.09 3.66
CA MET A 194 9.35 -4.28 3.11
C MET A 194 8.71 -3.96 1.76
N ALA A 195 8.14 -2.76 1.62
CA ALA A 195 7.53 -2.34 0.36
C ALA A 195 8.55 -2.26 -0.81
N PHE A 196 9.83 -2.06 -0.52
CA PHE A 196 10.90 -2.04 -1.53
C PHE A 196 11.15 -3.40 -2.19
N LEU A 197 10.67 -4.51 -1.61
CA LEU A 197 10.77 -5.82 -2.25
C LEU A 197 10.05 -5.85 -3.62
N ALA A 198 9.08 -4.95 -3.85
CA ALA A 198 8.45 -4.82 -5.16
C ALA A 198 9.37 -4.22 -6.24
N ALA A 199 10.35 -3.39 -5.86
CA ALA A 199 11.15 -2.64 -6.82
C ALA A 199 12.00 -3.52 -7.75
N PRO A 200 12.74 -4.55 -7.27
CA PRO A 200 13.46 -5.46 -8.15
C PRO A 200 12.55 -6.19 -9.14
N ALA A 201 11.38 -6.65 -8.69
CA ALA A 201 10.41 -7.32 -9.55
C ALA A 201 9.88 -6.39 -10.64
N ILE A 202 9.56 -5.14 -10.30
CA ILE A 202 9.11 -4.12 -11.26
C ILE A 202 10.21 -3.83 -12.29
N ILE A 203 11.46 -3.63 -11.85
CA ILE A 203 12.58 -3.34 -12.75
C ILE A 203 12.79 -4.48 -13.74
N LEU A 204 12.84 -5.73 -13.25
CA LEU A 204 12.98 -6.91 -14.11
C LEU A 204 11.80 -7.03 -15.08
N PHE A 205 10.59 -6.73 -14.64
CA PHE A 205 9.41 -6.76 -15.48
C PHE A 205 9.45 -5.69 -16.59
N VAL A 206 9.85 -4.45 -16.28
CA VAL A 206 10.03 -3.38 -17.27
C VAL A 206 11.10 -3.76 -18.29
N LEU A 207 12.22 -4.32 -17.84
CA LEU A 207 13.30 -4.80 -18.71
C LEU A 207 12.84 -5.93 -19.65
N TRP A 208 11.96 -6.81 -19.17
CA TRP A 208 11.39 -7.89 -19.99
C TRP A 208 10.37 -7.33 -21.00
N VAL A 209 9.41 -6.53 -20.54
CA VAL A 209 8.25 -6.12 -21.35
C VAL A 209 8.60 -5.00 -22.34
N HIS A 210 9.28 -3.96 -21.88
CA HIS A 210 9.60 -2.78 -22.71
C HIS A 210 10.87 -2.07 -22.24
N PRO A 211 12.07 -2.63 -22.50
CA PRO A 211 13.33 -2.08 -21.98
C PRO A 211 13.66 -0.68 -22.52
N ARG A 212 13.10 -0.31 -23.70
CA ARG A 212 13.26 1.03 -24.28
C ARG A 212 12.72 2.15 -23.40
N THR A 213 11.77 1.86 -22.51
CA THR A 213 11.24 2.81 -21.53
C THR A 213 12.34 3.41 -20.66
N LEU A 214 13.36 2.62 -20.31
CA LEU A 214 14.47 3.06 -19.48
C LEU A 214 15.43 4.02 -20.20
N VAL A 215 15.28 4.23 -21.51
CA VAL A 215 16.07 5.24 -22.25
C VAL A 215 15.41 6.62 -22.14
N ASN A 216 14.15 6.71 -21.68
CA ASN A 216 13.44 7.98 -21.57
C ASN A 216 13.99 8.85 -20.43
N TRP A 217 14.77 9.87 -20.77
CA TRP A 217 15.36 10.79 -19.78
C TRP A 217 14.31 11.49 -18.89
N ARG A 218 13.09 11.70 -19.41
CA ARG A 218 11.99 12.33 -18.64
C ARG A 218 11.56 11.47 -17.45
N LEU A 219 11.65 10.15 -17.57
CA LEU A 219 11.36 9.22 -16.48
C LEU A 219 12.30 9.46 -15.29
N TYR A 220 13.57 9.75 -15.54
CA TYR A 220 14.55 10.01 -14.48
C TYR A 220 14.31 11.35 -13.80
N VAL A 221 13.99 12.41 -14.55
CA VAL A 221 13.70 13.72 -13.96
C VAL A 221 12.39 13.70 -13.18
N GLY A 222 11.33 13.13 -13.77
CA GLY A 222 10.04 12.95 -13.10
C GLY A 222 10.15 12.01 -11.90
N GLY A 223 10.88 10.90 -12.05
CA GLY A 223 11.15 9.93 -10.99
C GLY A 223 11.96 10.52 -9.84
N LEU A 224 12.98 11.35 -10.12
CA LEU A 224 13.73 12.05 -9.07
C LEU A 224 12.83 13.03 -8.31
N ALA A 225 12.03 13.84 -9.01
CA ALA A 225 11.09 14.75 -8.37
C ALA A 225 10.05 14.00 -7.50
N ALA A 226 9.51 12.90 -8.03
CA ALA A 226 8.61 11.99 -7.31
C ALA A 226 9.29 11.36 -6.08
N ALA A 227 10.54 10.94 -6.20
CA ALA A 227 11.30 10.35 -5.10
C ALA A 227 11.56 11.36 -3.98
N ILE A 228 12.00 12.59 -4.32
CA ILE A 228 12.19 13.68 -3.37
C ILE A 228 10.87 13.99 -2.64
N LEU A 229 9.76 14.09 -3.39
CA LEU A 229 8.44 14.32 -2.82
C LEU A 229 8.01 13.18 -1.88
N GLY A 230 8.23 11.92 -2.27
CA GLY A 230 7.91 10.77 -1.43
C GLY A 230 8.76 10.71 -0.16
N LEU A 231 10.08 10.91 -0.28
CA LEU A 231 11.01 10.91 0.85
C LEU A 231 10.79 12.07 1.81
N SER A 232 10.18 13.18 1.35
CA SER A 232 9.86 14.33 2.20
C SER A 232 9.03 13.97 3.44
N ILE A 233 8.34 12.82 3.45
CA ILE A 233 7.64 12.29 4.63
C ILE A 233 8.56 12.11 5.85
N HIS A 234 9.87 11.89 5.65
CA HIS A 234 10.84 11.74 6.74
C HIS A 234 11.11 13.04 7.49
N LEU A 235 10.80 14.21 6.90
CA LEU A 235 10.84 15.48 7.61
C LEU A 235 9.92 15.48 8.84
N PHE A 236 8.91 14.59 8.87
CA PHE A 236 8.11 14.33 10.07
C PHE A 236 8.99 14.08 11.30
N LEU A 237 10.07 13.30 11.19
CA LEU A 237 10.89 12.91 12.34
C LEU A 237 11.54 14.11 13.04
N PRO A 238 12.39 14.92 12.38
CA PRO A 238 13.02 16.07 13.03
C PRO A 238 12.02 17.16 13.41
N ILE A 239 11.00 17.41 12.58
CA ILE A 239 9.94 18.38 12.91
C ILE A 239 9.21 17.94 14.17
N ARG A 240 8.78 16.67 14.22
CA ARG A 240 8.00 16.18 15.34
C ARG A 240 8.86 16.08 16.59
N ALA A 241 10.09 15.59 16.50
CA ALA A 241 11.02 15.53 17.63
C ALA A 241 11.27 16.93 18.24
N GLY A 242 11.41 17.97 17.41
CA GLY A 242 11.55 19.36 17.87
C GLY A 242 10.34 19.92 18.62
N LEU A 243 9.15 19.34 18.40
CA LEU A 243 7.92 19.67 19.13
C LEU A 243 7.75 18.89 20.44
N SER A 244 8.75 18.08 20.83
CA SER A 244 8.77 17.33 22.10
C SER A 244 7.49 16.51 22.37
N PRO A 245 7.12 15.56 21.49
CA PRO A 245 5.97 14.70 21.70
C PRO A 245 6.17 13.83 22.94
N VAL A 246 5.06 13.40 23.56
CA VAL A 246 5.08 12.55 24.76
C VAL A 246 5.87 11.26 24.54
N ILE A 247 5.70 10.63 23.37
CA ILE A 247 6.54 9.51 22.93
C ILE A 247 7.46 10.04 21.83
N ASN A 248 8.76 10.07 22.11
CA ASN A 248 9.81 10.63 21.26
C ASN A 248 11.04 9.70 21.22
N GLU A 249 10.84 8.47 20.74
CA GLU A 249 11.93 7.48 20.71
C GLU A 249 13.11 7.97 19.86
N ALA A 250 14.33 7.72 20.33
CA ALA A 250 15.61 8.21 19.79
C ALA A 250 15.77 9.75 19.66
N ALA A 251 14.70 10.54 19.89
CA ALA A 251 14.67 12.01 19.82
C ALA A 251 15.50 12.60 18.66
N PRO A 252 15.16 12.31 17.38
CA PRO A 252 15.95 12.68 16.21
C PRO A 252 15.86 14.19 15.89
N THR A 253 16.38 15.02 16.79
CA THR A 253 16.38 16.49 16.67
C THR A 253 17.50 16.97 15.74
N CYS A 254 17.25 18.07 15.05
CA CYS A 254 18.21 18.75 14.19
C CYS A 254 18.35 20.21 14.64
N PRO A 255 19.56 20.81 14.60
CA PRO A 255 19.77 22.20 15.00
C PRO A 255 19.03 23.21 14.09
N ASP A 256 18.83 22.87 12.82
CA ASP A 256 18.12 23.70 11.85
C ASP A 256 17.42 22.86 10.76
N ILE A 257 16.64 23.52 9.90
CA ILE A 257 15.92 22.86 8.80
C ILE A 257 16.90 22.32 7.73
N ALA A 258 18.05 22.97 7.54
CA ALA A 258 19.03 22.54 6.53
C ALA A 258 19.64 21.18 6.89
N SER A 259 19.99 20.97 8.15
CA SER A 259 20.46 19.70 8.69
C SER A 259 19.36 18.63 8.66
N ALA A 260 18.11 18.99 8.94
CA ALA A 260 16.97 18.08 8.79
C ALA A 260 16.76 17.60 7.34
N ILE A 261 16.88 18.49 6.36
CA ILE A 261 16.81 18.13 4.93
C ILE A 261 17.98 17.22 4.54
N THR A 262 19.19 17.55 5.00
CA THR A 262 20.41 16.76 4.70
C THR A 262 20.34 15.35 5.31
N ALA A 263 19.62 15.17 6.42
CA ALA A 263 19.43 13.85 7.04
C ALA A 263 18.43 12.95 6.30
N VAL A 264 17.62 13.51 5.40
CA VAL A 264 16.57 12.79 4.64
C VAL A 264 17.03 12.43 3.22
N VAL A 265 17.92 13.24 2.62
CA VAL A 265 18.46 13.06 1.26
C VAL A 265 19.66 12.12 1.28
#